data_AF-A0A0G1ZJ94-F1
#
_entry.id   AF-A0A0G1ZJ94-F1
#
_cell.length_a   1.000
_cell.length_b   1.000
_cell.length_c   1.000
_cell.angle_alpha   90.00
_cell.angle_beta   90.00
_cell.angle_gamma   90.00
#
_symmetry.space_group_name_H-M   'P 1'
#
loop_
_entity.id
_entity.type
_entity.pdbx_description
1 polymer ?
#
loop_
_entity_poly.entity_id
_entity_poly.type
_entity_poly.pdbx_seq_one_letter_code
_entity_poly.pdbx_strand_id
1 'polypeptide(L)'
;MISKYASISEAISEMKKGKLLIVVDSPQRENEADFFIPADFATPKAITTMIRHGGGIVCGAITRAQAARLRLPLMIPPGENAEKTGVSFTVSVNAKKRITTGVSAFDRARTIRVLADLRSKADDLVRPGHVFGLVARDGGVLERRGHTEAAVDLARLAGKSPAGVLCEIVGESGRMAKRDEVVRLARKLGIKIVAIRDLALYLRKHPLPPLPQHAEVVRISSSKLPTKYGVFTIVAYKSISDGREHAALILESAKNEREVATLVRVHSGCITGDMLFSLRCDCGPQLAESMRRIQKEKAGAIVYLSQEGRGIGLGNKIKAYALQDRGHDTVEANHALGFRADSRTYEAAAHILEDLGIREVRLLTNNPEKEKQLAAFGIEIRERVPLEIAPNGVNDGYLKTKKRKLGHRLTVV
;
A
#
# COMPACT_ATOMS: atom_id res chain seq x y z
N MET A 1 -17.84 -35.87 15.96
CA MET A 1 -17.06 -35.00 16.86
C MET A 1 -16.25 -34.01 16.03
N ILE A 2 -16.53 -32.71 16.17
CA ILE A 2 -15.75 -31.66 15.51
C ILE A 2 -14.31 -31.75 16.04
N SER A 3 -13.35 -32.08 15.18
CA SER A 3 -11.95 -31.90 15.54
C SER A 3 -11.75 -30.42 15.83
N LYS A 4 -11.51 -30.08 17.10
CA LYS A 4 -11.25 -28.72 17.55
C LYS A 4 -9.99 -28.24 16.82
N TYR A 5 -10.07 -27.09 16.15
CA TYR A 5 -8.90 -26.44 15.58
C TYR A 5 -7.85 -26.19 16.68
N ALA A 6 -6.59 -26.21 16.30
CA ALA A 6 -5.50 -25.97 17.23
C ALA A 6 -5.57 -24.54 17.77
N SER A 7 -5.21 -24.38 19.05
CA SER A 7 -4.97 -23.05 19.61
C SER A 7 -3.79 -22.37 18.92
N ILE A 8 -3.75 -21.05 18.97
CA ILE A 8 -2.63 -20.28 18.42
C ILE A 8 -1.32 -20.62 19.14
N SER A 9 -1.36 -20.90 20.44
CA SER A 9 -0.18 -21.37 21.20
C SER A 9 0.37 -22.70 20.70
N GLU A 10 -0.50 -23.68 20.40
CA GLU A 10 -0.09 -24.95 19.78
C GLU A 10 0.48 -24.72 18.37
N ALA A 11 -0.15 -23.85 17.58
CA ALA A 11 0.33 -23.48 16.26
C ALA A 11 1.74 -22.88 16.31
N ILE A 12 2.01 -21.98 17.25
CA ILE A 12 3.35 -21.40 17.48
C ILE A 12 4.38 -22.49 17.76
N SER A 13 4.04 -23.48 18.60
CA SER A 13 4.92 -24.61 18.89
C SER A 13 5.25 -25.43 17.63
N GLU A 14 4.25 -25.73 16.80
CA GLU A 14 4.45 -26.49 15.57
C GLU A 14 5.23 -25.69 14.51
N MET A 15 4.96 -24.39 14.38
CA MET A 15 5.71 -23.49 13.47
C MET A 15 7.18 -23.40 13.86
N LYS A 16 7.50 -23.30 15.16
CA LYS A 16 8.90 -23.27 15.64
C LYS A 16 9.68 -24.54 15.29
N LYS A 17 8.99 -25.66 15.11
CA LYS A 17 9.55 -26.94 14.64
C LYS A 17 9.63 -27.04 13.11
N GLY A 18 9.23 -25.99 12.37
CA GLY A 18 9.21 -25.99 10.91
C GLY A 18 8.14 -26.86 10.29
N LYS A 19 7.04 -27.14 11.02
CA LYS A 19 5.93 -27.94 10.50
C LYS A 19 4.95 -27.10 9.69
N LEU A 20 4.38 -27.73 8.66
CA LEU A 20 3.25 -27.20 7.91
C LEU A 20 2.00 -27.11 8.79
N LEU A 21 1.22 -26.07 8.56
CA LEU A 21 -0.12 -25.89 9.11
C LEU A 21 -1.13 -25.72 7.96
N ILE A 22 -2.41 -25.80 8.30
CA ILE A 22 -3.49 -25.29 7.45
C ILE A 22 -4.12 -24.09 8.16
N VAL A 23 -4.32 -23.00 7.43
CA VAL A 23 -5.05 -21.82 7.88
C VAL A 23 -6.40 -21.80 7.20
N VAL A 24 -7.48 -21.54 7.95
CA VAL A 24 -8.83 -21.41 7.40
C VAL A 24 -9.43 -20.04 7.70
N ASP A 25 -10.19 -19.50 6.75
CA ASP A 25 -10.91 -18.25 6.92
C ASP A 25 -12.39 -18.44 7.28
N SER A 26 -13.17 -17.35 7.27
CA SER A 26 -14.58 -17.38 7.66
C SER A 26 -15.45 -17.96 6.54
N PRO A 27 -16.51 -18.73 6.85
CA PRO A 27 -17.47 -19.18 5.84
C PRO A 27 -18.14 -18.07 5.03
N GLN A 28 -18.14 -16.83 5.54
CA GLN A 28 -18.70 -15.64 4.91
C GLN A 28 -17.67 -14.82 4.11
N ARG A 29 -16.41 -15.28 3.99
CA ARG A 29 -15.35 -14.63 3.21
C ARG A 29 -15.01 -15.47 1.97
N GLU A 30 -13.87 -16.15 1.91
CA GLU A 30 -13.53 -17.06 0.81
C GLU A 30 -14.09 -18.47 1.11
N ASN A 31 -14.18 -18.83 2.40
CA ASN A 31 -14.54 -20.18 2.86
C ASN A 31 -13.58 -21.23 2.27
N GLU A 32 -12.30 -20.92 2.42
CA GLU A 32 -11.15 -21.64 1.86
C GLU A 32 -10.13 -21.99 2.95
N ALA A 33 -9.15 -22.80 2.56
CA ALA A 33 -8.09 -23.28 3.42
C ALA A 33 -6.77 -23.27 2.66
N ASP A 34 -5.74 -22.75 3.32
CA ASP A 34 -4.40 -22.62 2.74
C ASP A 34 -3.40 -23.45 3.55
N PHE A 35 -2.51 -24.15 2.86
CA PHE A 35 -1.28 -24.58 3.50
C PHE A 35 -0.45 -23.36 3.91
N PHE A 36 0.16 -23.43 5.08
CA PHE A 36 1.02 -22.38 5.60
C PHE A 36 2.30 -22.95 6.21
N ILE A 37 3.41 -22.26 5.97
CA ILE A 37 4.66 -22.43 6.71
C ILE A 37 5.41 -21.08 6.77
N PRO A 38 6.12 -20.74 7.87
CA PRO A 38 7.03 -19.60 7.86
C PRO A 38 8.04 -19.72 6.73
N ALA A 39 8.28 -18.63 6.00
CA ALA A 39 9.09 -18.66 4.78
C ALA A 39 10.56 -19.08 5.03
N ASP A 40 11.08 -18.80 6.23
CA ASP A 40 12.38 -19.27 6.72
C ASP A 40 12.50 -20.81 6.69
N PHE A 41 11.37 -21.52 6.87
CA PHE A 41 11.27 -22.97 6.87
C PHE A 41 10.76 -23.56 5.55
N ALA A 42 10.68 -22.76 4.48
CA ALA A 42 10.26 -23.25 3.18
C ALA A 42 11.25 -24.29 2.63
N THR A 43 10.93 -25.58 2.72
CA THR A 43 11.77 -26.68 2.20
C THR A 43 11.20 -27.25 0.90
N PRO A 44 12.03 -27.89 0.05
CA PRO A 44 11.52 -28.56 -1.15
C PRO A 44 10.43 -29.59 -0.84
N LYS A 45 10.53 -30.28 0.31
CA LYS A 45 9.51 -31.20 0.80
C LYS A 45 8.18 -30.50 1.10
N ALA A 46 8.22 -29.38 1.84
CA ALA A 46 7.03 -28.60 2.14
C ALA A 46 6.37 -28.06 0.86
N ILE A 47 7.16 -27.49 -0.05
CA ILE A 47 6.66 -26.98 -1.34
C ILE A 47 6.08 -28.12 -2.19
N THR A 48 6.69 -29.31 -2.19
CA THR A 48 6.13 -30.48 -2.90
C THR A 48 4.78 -30.88 -2.32
N THR A 49 4.63 -30.90 -0.99
CA THR A 49 3.34 -31.18 -0.34
C THR A 49 2.28 -30.15 -0.76
N MET A 50 2.63 -28.86 -0.74
CA MET A 50 1.75 -27.77 -1.18
C MET A 50 1.32 -27.93 -2.64
N ILE A 51 2.26 -28.25 -3.55
CA ILE A 51 1.95 -28.44 -4.97
C ILE A 51 1.08 -29.69 -5.21
N ARG A 52 1.33 -30.78 -4.48
CA ARG A 52 0.60 -32.05 -4.66
C ARG A 52 -0.82 -32.02 -4.11
N HIS A 53 -1.07 -31.23 -3.07
CA HIS A 53 -2.35 -31.20 -2.36
C HIS A 53 -3.06 -29.84 -2.40
N GLY A 54 -2.46 -28.86 -3.08
CA GLY A 54 -3.02 -27.53 -3.26
C GLY A 54 -3.23 -27.17 -4.72
N GLY A 55 -3.58 -25.91 -4.99
CA GLY A 55 -3.88 -25.39 -6.32
C GLY A 55 -2.66 -25.10 -7.20
N GLY A 56 -1.44 -25.35 -6.70
CA GLY A 56 -0.19 -25.18 -7.45
C GLY A 56 0.34 -23.74 -7.52
N ILE A 57 -0.48 -22.75 -7.18
CA ILE A 57 -0.09 -21.34 -7.02
C ILE A 57 0.56 -21.18 -5.63
N VAL A 58 1.89 -21.27 -5.60
CA VAL A 58 2.66 -21.09 -4.36
C VAL A 58 3.02 -19.63 -4.21
N CYS A 59 2.47 -19.00 -3.18
CA CYS A 59 2.63 -17.58 -2.90
C CYS A 59 3.58 -17.35 -1.72
N GLY A 60 4.39 -16.29 -1.80
CA GLY A 60 5.19 -15.77 -0.69
C GLY A 60 4.54 -14.51 -0.11
N ALA A 61 3.86 -14.65 1.03
CA ALA A 61 3.36 -13.50 1.78
C ALA A 61 4.53 -12.76 2.43
N ILE A 62 4.61 -11.45 2.20
CA ILE A 62 5.66 -10.58 2.70
C ILE A 62 5.06 -9.24 3.18
N THR A 63 5.81 -8.53 4.00
CA THR A 63 5.46 -7.16 4.39
C THR A 63 5.65 -6.18 3.23
N ARG A 64 4.98 -5.02 3.32
CA ARG A 64 5.23 -3.89 2.42
C ARG A 64 6.71 -3.46 2.46
N ALA A 65 7.34 -3.50 3.64
CA ALA A 65 8.76 -3.21 3.80
C ALA A 65 9.68 -4.14 2.99
N GLN A 66 9.38 -5.43 2.99
CA GLN A 66 10.12 -6.40 2.19
C GLN A 66 9.87 -6.19 0.70
N ALA A 67 8.62 -5.99 0.29
CA ALA A 67 8.29 -5.68 -1.10
C ALA A 67 9.04 -4.44 -1.59
N ALA A 68 9.10 -3.40 -0.75
CA ALA A 68 9.78 -2.17 -1.03
C ALA A 68 11.30 -2.35 -1.18
N ARG A 69 11.96 -2.93 -0.17
CA ARG A 69 13.39 -3.25 -0.20
C ARG A 69 13.78 -4.07 -1.44
N LEU A 70 12.92 -5.01 -1.82
CA LEU A 70 13.15 -5.88 -2.96
C LEU A 70 12.71 -5.26 -4.29
N ARG A 71 12.13 -4.04 -4.30
CA ARG A 71 11.55 -3.39 -5.49
C ARG A 71 10.56 -4.30 -6.22
N LEU A 72 9.56 -4.79 -5.48
CA LEU A 72 8.50 -5.67 -5.97
C LEU A 72 7.21 -4.85 -6.12
N PRO A 73 6.99 -4.21 -7.28
CA PRO A 73 5.74 -3.50 -7.52
C PRO A 73 4.57 -4.49 -7.57
N LEU A 74 3.38 -3.99 -7.24
CA LEU A 74 2.15 -4.73 -7.47
C LEU A 74 1.96 -5.02 -8.96
N MET A 75 1.44 -6.20 -9.29
CA MET A 75 1.22 -6.59 -10.68
C MET A 75 0.08 -5.80 -11.34
N ILE A 76 -0.92 -5.40 -10.54
CA ILE A 76 -2.00 -4.49 -10.93
C ILE A 76 -1.99 -3.31 -9.94
N PRO A 77 -2.06 -2.06 -10.42
CA PRO A 77 -2.15 -0.89 -9.54
C PRO A 77 -3.37 -0.98 -8.59
N PRO A 78 -3.28 -0.49 -7.33
CA PRO A 78 -4.37 -0.61 -6.37
C PRO A 78 -5.73 -0.08 -6.83
N GLY A 79 -5.74 0.98 -7.65
CA GLY A 79 -6.98 1.57 -8.18
C GLY A 79 -7.65 0.77 -9.30
N GLU A 80 -6.96 -0.21 -9.87
CA GLU A 80 -7.44 -1.08 -10.95
C GLU A 80 -7.63 -2.53 -10.47
N ASN A 81 -7.26 -2.84 -9.23
CA ASN A 81 -7.43 -4.17 -8.67
C ASN A 81 -8.91 -4.45 -8.36
N ALA A 82 -9.54 -5.22 -9.26
CA ALA A 82 -10.93 -5.66 -9.15
C ALA A 82 -11.09 -7.03 -8.45
N GLU A 83 -10.02 -7.59 -7.89
CA GLU A 83 -10.09 -8.84 -7.12
C GLU A 83 -10.96 -8.63 -5.86
N LYS A 84 -11.92 -9.53 -5.64
CA LYS A 84 -13.00 -9.38 -4.66
C LYS A 84 -12.50 -9.27 -3.22
N THR A 85 -11.38 -9.90 -2.89
CA THR A 85 -10.80 -9.87 -1.54
C THR A 85 -9.76 -8.78 -1.33
N GLY A 86 -9.43 -8.02 -2.38
CA GLY A 86 -8.43 -6.95 -2.36
C GLY A 86 -7.01 -7.47 -2.11
N VAL A 87 -6.72 -8.72 -2.46
CA VAL A 87 -5.37 -9.29 -2.32
C VAL A 87 -4.38 -8.56 -3.22
N SER A 88 -3.18 -8.30 -2.71
CA SER A 88 -2.17 -7.47 -3.39
C SER A 88 -1.02 -8.33 -3.92
N PHE A 89 -1.19 -8.85 -5.13
CA PHE A 89 -0.13 -9.58 -5.84
C PHE A 89 0.96 -8.63 -6.34
N THR A 90 2.21 -9.03 -6.14
CA THR A 90 3.38 -8.45 -6.82
C THR A 90 3.62 -9.14 -8.16
N VAL A 91 4.43 -8.53 -9.01
CA VAL A 91 4.99 -9.23 -10.18
C VAL A 91 5.69 -10.52 -9.75
N SER A 92 5.56 -11.58 -10.55
CA SER A 92 6.18 -12.87 -10.21
C SER A 92 7.71 -12.82 -10.26
N VAL A 93 8.34 -13.63 -9.42
CA VAL A 93 9.81 -13.64 -9.27
C VAL A 93 10.41 -15.03 -9.19
N ASN A 94 11.69 -15.10 -9.52
CA ASN A 94 12.60 -16.19 -9.23
C ASN A 94 13.83 -15.63 -8.49
N ALA A 95 14.50 -16.44 -7.66
CA ALA A 95 15.84 -16.11 -7.19
C ALA A 95 16.81 -16.01 -8.38
N LYS A 96 17.73 -15.06 -8.36
CA LYS A 96 18.72 -14.89 -9.43
C LYS A 96 19.79 -15.98 -9.43
N LYS A 97 20.11 -16.52 -8.25
CA LYS A 97 21.22 -17.47 -8.04
C LYS A 97 20.74 -18.72 -7.32
N ARG A 98 21.42 -19.84 -7.61
CA ARG A 98 21.21 -21.17 -7.00
C ARG A 98 19.81 -21.74 -7.29
N ILE A 99 19.36 -21.52 -8.51
CA ILE A 99 18.16 -22.14 -9.09
C ILE A 99 18.47 -22.56 -10.54
N THR A 100 17.58 -23.33 -11.14
CA THR A 100 17.62 -23.66 -12.58
C THR A 100 16.57 -22.85 -13.33
N THR A 101 15.40 -23.42 -13.61
CA THR A 101 14.31 -22.77 -14.33
C THR A 101 13.38 -21.97 -13.42
N GLY A 102 13.42 -22.20 -12.11
CA GLY A 102 12.56 -21.51 -11.13
C GLY A 102 11.33 -22.30 -10.70
N VAL A 103 10.87 -23.26 -11.52
CA VAL A 103 9.57 -23.92 -11.30
C VAL A 103 9.62 -25.08 -10.30
N SER A 104 10.80 -25.69 -10.10
CA SER A 104 10.94 -26.86 -9.24
C SER A 104 10.66 -26.52 -7.77
N ALA A 105 10.31 -27.53 -6.95
CA ALA A 105 10.11 -27.31 -5.52
C ALA A 105 11.37 -26.77 -4.82
N PHE A 106 12.56 -27.14 -5.31
CA PHE A 106 13.84 -26.60 -4.82
C PHE A 106 14.00 -25.12 -5.16
N ASP A 107 13.72 -24.75 -6.41
CA ASP A 107 13.88 -23.39 -6.90
C ASP A 107 12.85 -22.43 -6.29
N ARG A 108 11.60 -22.86 -6.16
CA ARG A 108 10.55 -22.09 -5.45
C ARG A 108 10.90 -21.92 -3.98
N ALA A 109 11.35 -22.98 -3.29
CA ALA A 109 11.79 -22.88 -1.90
C ALA A 109 12.99 -21.93 -1.74
N ARG A 110 13.92 -21.91 -2.70
CA ARG A 110 15.03 -20.93 -2.71
C ARG A 110 14.52 -19.51 -2.89
N THR A 111 13.64 -19.28 -3.85
CA THR A 111 13.05 -17.97 -4.15
C THR A 111 12.29 -17.41 -2.95
N ILE A 112 11.47 -18.22 -2.29
CA ILE A 112 10.75 -17.86 -1.07
C ILE A 112 11.71 -17.45 0.06
N ARG A 113 12.81 -18.18 0.27
CA ARG A 113 13.81 -17.80 1.28
C ARG A 113 14.50 -16.48 0.94
N VAL A 114 14.69 -16.16 -0.34
CA VAL A 114 15.21 -14.84 -0.77
C VAL A 114 14.20 -13.73 -0.46
N LEU A 115 12.90 -13.96 -0.67
CA LEU A 115 11.84 -13.02 -0.25
C LEU A 115 11.84 -12.79 1.27
N ALA A 116 12.09 -13.85 2.06
CA ALA A 116 12.11 -13.79 3.51
C ALA A 116 13.37 -13.09 4.08
N ASP A 117 14.55 -13.36 3.53
CA ASP A 117 15.82 -12.87 4.09
C ASP A 117 15.87 -11.33 4.08
N LEU A 118 16.05 -10.76 5.27
CA LEU A 118 16.11 -9.32 5.51
C LEU A 118 17.33 -8.65 4.85
N ARG A 119 18.34 -9.43 4.48
CA ARG A 119 19.56 -8.95 3.80
C ARG A 119 19.49 -9.00 2.28
N SER A 120 18.49 -9.68 1.72
CA SER A 120 18.30 -9.74 0.26
C SER A 120 18.12 -8.34 -0.35
N LYS A 121 18.52 -8.19 -1.61
CA LYS A 121 18.37 -6.96 -2.38
C LYS A 121 17.51 -7.23 -3.61
N ALA A 122 17.03 -6.16 -4.24
CA ALA A 122 16.26 -6.26 -5.48
C ALA A 122 16.97 -7.09 -6.56
N ASP A 123 18.31 -7.00 -6.63
CA ASP A 123 19.16 -7.71 -7.59
C ASP A 123 19.34 -9.21 -7.28
N ASP A 124 18.87 -9.70 -6.13
CA ASP A 124 18.83 -11.13 -5.83
C ASP A 124 17.63 -11.83 -6.47
N LEU A 125 16.74 -11.07 -7.12
CA LEU A 125 15.52 -11.56 -7.78
C LEU A 125 15.51 -11.17 -9.25
N VAL A 126 14.99 -12.08 -10.08
CA VAL A 126 14.64 -11.81 -11.48
C VAL A 126 13.12 -11.81 -11.65
N ARG A 127 12.65 -11.05 -12.65
CA ARG A 127 11.23 -10.88 -13.00
C ARG A 127 11.09 -11.09 -14.51
N PRO A 128 10.07 -11.83 -15.00
CA PRO A 128 9.10 -12.61 -14.24
C PRO A 128 9.72 -13.87 -13.59
N GLY A 129 8.91 -14.65 -12.87
CA GLY A 129 9.29 -15.97 -12.36
C GLY A 129 8.09 -16.81 -11.91
N HIS A 130 8.32 -17.79 -11.02
CA HIS A 130 7.34 -18.82 -10.65
C HIS A 130 6.83 -18.74 -9.20
N VAL A 131 7.29 -17.76 -8.43
CA VAL A 131 6.73 -17.44 -7.11
C VAL A 131 6.04 -16.09 -7.18
N PHE A 132 4.81 -16.04 -6.68
CA PHE A 132 4.03 -14.81 -6.59
C PHE A 132 4.17 -14.22 -5.20
N GLY A 133 4.66 -12.98 -5.09
CA GLY A 133 4.67 -12.28 -3.81
C GLY A 133 3.28 -11.72 -3.48
N LEU A 134 2.86 -11.84 -2.24
CA LEU A 134 1.63 -11.23 -1.72
C LEU A 134 1.99 -10.21 -0.64
N VAL A 135 1.56 -8.96 -0.81
CA VAL A 135 1.84 -7.89 0.16
C VAL A 135 0.76 -7.86 1.24
N ALA A 136 1.14 -8.18 2.47
CA ALA A 136 0.27 -8.06 3.63
C ALA A 136 0.07 -6.58 4.02
N ARG A 137 -1.13 -6.27 4.51
CA ARG A 137 -1.39 -4.99 5.19
C ARG A 137 -0.57 -4.86 6.47
N ASP A 138 -0.15 -3.65 6.81
CA ASP A 138 0.78 -3.39 7.92
C ASP A 138 0.15 -3.68 9.29
N GLY A 139 -1.17 -3.51 9.43
CA GLY A 139 -1.93 -3.90 10.62
C GLY A 139 -2.29 -5.39 10.69
N GLY A 140 -1.81 -6.22 9.75
CA GLY A 140 -2.00 -7.66 9.75
C GLY A 140 -3.48 -8.08 9.77
N VAL A 141 -3.80 -9.18 10.45
CA VAL A 141 -5.18 -9.70 10.47
C VAL A 141 -6.17 -8.83 11.23
N LEU A 142 -5.66 -7.86 12.00
CA LEU A 142 -6.49 -6.86 12.68
C LEU A 142 -6.97 -5.77 11.70
N GLU A 143 -6.24 -5.52 10.61
CA GLU A 143 -6.63 -4.63 9.53
C GLU A 143 -7.38 -5.38 8.41
N ARG A 144 -6.84 -6.49 7.92
CA ARG A 144 -7.47 -7.34 6.89
C ARG A 144 -7.41 -8.80 7.29
N ARG A 145 -8.57 -9.44 7.47
CA ARG A 145 -8.68 -10.87 7.84
C ARG A 145 -8.46 -11.83 6.65
N GLY A 146 -7.33 -11.69 5.96
CA GLY A 146 -6.95 -12.55 4.84
C GLY A 146 -5.83 -13.55 5.16
N HIS A 147 -5.67 -14.57 4.33
CA HIS A 147 -4.59 -15.56 4.43
C HIS A 147 -3.20 -14.91 4.34
N THR A 148 -3.04 -13.89 3.48
CA THR A 148 -1.81 -13.10 3.35
C THR A 148 -1.36 -12.50 4.67
N GLU A 149 -2.24 -11.77 5.35
CA GLU A 149 -1.93 -11.17 6.65
C GLU A 149 -1.70 -12.23 7.72
N ALA A 150 -2.52 -13.29 7.73
CA ALA A 150 -2.38 -14.38 8.68
C ALA A 150 -1.01 -15.06 8.57
N ALA A 151 -0.50 -15.24 7.35
CA ALA A 151 0.80 -15.84 7.12
C ALA A 151 1.94 -15.00 7.73
N VAL A 152 1.89 -13.68 7.54
CA VAL A 152 2.89 -12.76 8.10
C VAL A 152 2.80 -12.76 9.63
N ASP A 153 1.61 -12.62 10.20
CA ASP A 153 1.44 -12.57 11.67
C ASP A 153 1.82 -13.89 12.36
N LEU A 154 1.45 -15.04 11.77
CA LEU A 154 1.83 -16.35 12.29
C LEU A 154 3.35 -16.56 12.26
N ALA A 155 4.02 -16.18 11.16
CA ALA A 155 5.48 -16.26 11.07
C ALA A 155 6.15 -15.39 12.15
N ARG A 156 5.61 -14.19 12.42
CA ARG A 156 6.10 -13.29 13.48
C ARG A 156 5.89 -13.86 14.87
N LEU A 157 4.72 -14.44 15.16
CA LEU A 157 4.46 -15.15 16.42
C LEU A 157 5.40 -16.35 16.63
N ALA A 158 5.88 -16.97 15.55
CA ALA A 158 6.89 -18.03 15.60
C ALA A 158 8.33 -17.51 15.84
N GLY A 159 8.53 -16.18 15.91
CA GLY A 159 9.86 -15.57 16.02
C GLY A 159 10.69 -15.71 14.74
N LYS A 160 10.04 -15.68 13.58
CA LYS A 160 10.66 -15.81 12.25
C LYS A 160 10.54 -14.50 11.47
N SER A 161 11.16 -14.47 10.29
CA SER A 161 11.00 -13.33 9.38
C SER A 161 9.51 -13.10 9.12
N PRO A 162 9.05 -11.85 8.91
CA PRO A 162 7.64 -11.53 8.72
C PRO A 162 7.17 -11.92 7.31
N ALA A 163 7.39 -13.18 6.94
CA ALA A 163 7.08 -13.77 5.66
C ALA A 163 6.61 -15.22 5.81
N GLY A 164 5.64 -15.61 5.01
CA GLY A 164 5.06 -16.94 5.01
C GLY A 164 4.82 -17.47 3.61
N VAL A 165 4.70 -18.78 3.47
CA VAL A 165 4.30 -19.43 2.23
C VAL A 165 2.84 -19.84 2.33
N LEU A 166 2.09 -19.58 1.27
CA LEU A 166 0.69 -19.93 1.14
C LEU A 166 0.47 -20.76 -0.13
N CYS A 167 -0.46 -21.69 -0.08
CA CYS A 167 -0.99 -22.39 -1.25
C CYS A 167 -2.38 -22.91 -0.89
N GLU A 168 -3.38 -22.46 -1.64
CA GLU A 168 -4.78 -22.81 -1.43
C GLU A 168 -5.00 -24.31 -1.66
N ILE A 169 -5.89 -24.94 -0.88
CA ILE A 169 -6.16 -26.37 -0.94
C ILE A 169 -7.32 -26.65 -1.90
N VAL A 170 -7.04 -27.42 -2.94
CA VAL A 170 -8.04 -27.87 -3.93
C VAL A 170 -8.44 -29.30 -3.61
N GLY A 171 -9.75 -29.54 -3.54
CA GLY A 171 -10.33 -30.86 -3.28
C GLY A 171 -10.25 -31.78 -4.49
N GLU A 172 -10.63 -33.05 -4.31
CA GLU A 172 -10.55 -34.07 -5.36
C GLU A 172 -11.48 -33.76 -6.56
N SER A 173 -12.54 -32.99 -6.33
CA SER A 173 -13.45 -32.52 -7.38
C SER A 173 -12.88 -31.42 -8.28
N GLY A 174 -11.67 -30.92 -7.98
CA GLY A 174 -11.12 -29.72 -8.61
C GLY A 174 -11.70 -28.41 -8.09
N ARG A 175 -12.69 -28.44 -7.18
CA ARG A 175 -13.19 -27.27 -6.45
C ARG A 175 -12.37 -27.03 -5.19
N MET A 176 -12.47 -25.84 -4.63
CA MET A 176 -11.85 -25.51 -3.33
C MET A 176 -12.32 -26.46 -2.23
N ALA A 177 -11.34 -27.03 -1.51
CA ALA A 177 -11.60 -28.03 -0.49
C ALA A 177 -12.45 -27.44 0.64
N LYS A 178 -13.53 -28.14 1.00
CA LYS A 178 -14.37 -27.73 2.13
C LYS A 178 -13.92 -28.37 3.43
N ARG A 179 -14.50 -27.88 4.54
CA ARG A 179 -14.08 -28.20 5.91
C ARG A 179 -13.77 -29.68 6.14
N ASP A 180 -14.64 -30.58 5.70
CA ASP A 180 -14.46 -32.02 5.94
C ASP A 180 -13.30 -32.62 5.14
N GLU A 181 -13.09 -32.17 3.91
CA GLU A 181 -11.91 -32.54 3.10
C GLU A 181 -10.63 -32.02 3.75
N VAL A 182 -10.63 -30.77 4.22
CA VAL A 182 -9.49 -30.15 4.90
C VAL A 182 -9.14 -30.90 6.18
N VAL A 183 -10.13 -31.31 6.99
CA VAL A 183 -9.91 -32.10 8.22
C VAL A 183 -9.35 -33.48 7.91
N ARG A 184 -9.86 -34.15 6.86
CA ARG A 184 -9.31 -35.45 6.42
C ARG A 184 -7.87 -35.32 5.96
N LEU A 185 -7.57 -34.31 5.16
CA LEU A 185 -6.22 -34.04 4.66
C LEU A 185 -5.25 -33.69 5.79
N ALA A 186 -5.67 -32.83 6.73
CA ALA A 186 -4.88 -32.48 7.91
C ALA A 186 -4.52 -33.72 8.74
N ARG A 187 -5.47 -34.63 8.95
CA ARG A 187 -5.23 -35.90 9.64
C ARG A 187 -4.27 -36.80 8.86
N LYS A 188 -4.47 -36.95 7.55
CA LYS A 188 -3.61 -37.75 6.66
C LYS A 188 -2.15 -37.26 6.69
N LEU A 189 -1.94 -35.95 6.72
CA LEU A 189 -0.61 -35.33 6.70
C LEU A 189 -0.03 -35.11 8.11
N GLY A 190 -0.80 -35.34 9.18
CA GLY A 190 -0.38 -35.09 10.56
C GLY A 190 -0.15 -33.60 10.87
N ILE A 191 -0.88 -32.70 10.21
CA ILE A 191 -0.73 -31.23 10.36
C ILE A 191 -1.92 -30.64 11.10
N LYS A 192 -1.70 -29.49 11.76
CA LYS A 192 -2.74 -28.80 12.54
C LYS A 192 -3.46 -27.76 11.70
N ILE A 193 -4.72 -27.51 12.04
CA ILE A 193 -5.56 -26.47 11.42
C ILE A 193 -5.72 -25.32 12.42
N VAL A 194 -5.61 -24.09 11.95
CA VAL A 194 -5.87 -22.86 12.72
C VAL A 194 -6.85 -21.95 11.97
N ALA A 195 -7.64 -21.15 12.70
CA ALA A 195 -8.57 -20.20 12.10
C ALA A 195 -8.07 -18.76 12.22
N ILE A 196 -8.21 -17.97 11.16
CA ILE A 196 -7.86 -16.54 11.15
C ILE A 196 -8.62 -15.76 12.23
N ARG A 197 -9.88 -16.12 12.51
CA ARG A 197 -10.67 -15.54 13.60
C ARG A 197 -9.96 -15.71 14.95
N ASP A 198 -9.45 -16.90 15.23
CA ASP A 198 -8.82 -17.21 16.52
C ASP A 198 -7.45 -16.53 16.63
N LEU A 199 -6.74 -16.37 15.52
CA LEU A 199 -5.52 -15.56 15.42
C LEU A 199 -5.79 -14.08 15.73
N ALA A 200 -6.84 -13.49 15.16
CA ALA A 200 -7.21 -12.11 15.45
C ALA A 200 -7.58 -11.90 16.93
N LEU A 201 -8.29 -12.86 17.54
CA LEU A 201 -8.60 -12.82 18.98
C LEU A 201 -7.34 -12.94 19.84
N TYR A 202 -6.40 -13.79 19.44
CA TYR A 202 -5.12 -13.95 20.12
C TYR A 202 -4.28 -12.66 20.06
N LEU A 203 -4.15 -12.04 18.88
CA LEU A 203 -3.34 -10.82 18.69
C LEU A 203 -3.89 -9.60 19.42
N ARG A 204 -5.20 -9.52 19.68
CA ARG A 204 -5.78 -8.48 20.54
C ARG A 204 -5.32 -8.59 21.99
N LYS A 205 -5.00 -9.81 22.45
CA LYS A 205 -4.48 -10.07 23.80
C LYS A 205 -2.96 -10.09 23.86
N HIS A 206 -2.32 -10.45 22.74
CA HIS A 206 -0.88 -10.61 22.59
C HIS A 206 -0.41 -9.82 21.36
N PRO A 207 -0.39 -8.48 21.43
CA PRO A 207 -0.02 -7.66 20.30
C PRO A 207 1.41 -7.93 19.86
N LEU A 208 1.62 -8.06 18.56
CA LEU A 208 2.95 -8.09 17.97
C LEU A 208 3.57 -6.69 18.02
N PRO A 209 4.91 -6.57 18.11
CA PRO A 209 5.59 -5.29 17.91
C PRO A 209 5.17 -4.65 16.58
N PRO A 210 5.22 -3.33 16.40
CA PRO A 210 5.00 -2.74 15.07
C PRO A 210 6.00 -3.27 14.04
N LEU A 211 5.59 -3.39 12.78
CA LEU A 211 6.54 -3.64 11.69
C LEU A 211 7.42 -2.38 11.50
N PRO A 212 8.69 -2.54 11.10
CA PRO A 212 9.53 -1.39 10.76
C PRO A 212 8.86 -0.56 9.67
N GLN A 213 8.72 0.74 9.93
CA GLN A 213 8.39 1.69 8.86
C GLN A 213 9.53 1.68 7.84
N HIS A 214 9.17 1.70 6.57
CA HIS A 214 10.11 1.68 5.45
C HIS A 214 9.84 2.90 4.59
N ALA A 215 10.89 3.42 3.95
CA ALA A 215 10.73 4.49 3.00
C ALA A 215 9.80 4.03 1.87
N GLU A 216 8.65 4.70 1.73
CA GLU A 216 7.69 4.47 0.62
C GLU A 216 8.23 5.08 -0.68
N VAL A 217 9.20 5.98 -0.58
CA VAL A 217 9.76 6.71 -1.72
C VAL A 217 11.28 6.59 -1.74
N VAL A 218 11.85 6.67 -2.95
CA VAL A 218 13.29 6.75 -3.15
C VAL A 218 13.59 7.99 -3.99
N ARG A 219 14.55 8.80 -3.55
CA ARG A 219 15.08 9.93 -4.33
C ARG A 219 15.73 9.40 -5.60
N ILE A 220 15.29 9.86 -6.76
CA ILE A 220 15.78 9.46 -8.09
C ILE A 220 16.87 10.42 -8.57
N SER A 221 16.56 11.72 -8.54
CA SER A 221 17.39 12.77 -9.12
C SER A 221 17.00 14.14 -8.57
N SER A 222 17.84 15.14 -8.78
CA SER A 222 17.55 16.53 -8.43
C SER A 222 18.15 17.51 -9.45
N SER A 223 17.57 18.70 -9.55
CA SER A 223 18.07 19.79 -10.40
C SER A 223 17.55 21.15 -9.91
N LYS A 224 18.10 22.25 -10.44
CA LYS A 224 17.49 23.58 -10.30
C LYS A 224 16.35 23.72 -11.30
N LEU A 225 15.22 24.25 -10.85
CA LEU A 225 14.04 24.53 -11.66
C LEU A 225 13.71 26.03 -11.57
N PRO A 226 14.20 26.85 -12.52
CA PRO A 226 13.72 28.21 -12.69
C PRO A 226 12.25 28.18 -13.12
N THR A 227 11.40 28.93 -12.41
CA THR A 227 9.98 29.11 -12.74
C THR A 227 9.67 30.60 -12.81
N LYS A 228 8.52 30.96 -13.38
CA LYS A 228 8.02 32.35 -13.34
C LYS A 228 7.74 32.88 -11.93
N TYR A 229 7.76 32.02 -10.91
CA TYR A 229 7.55 32.40 -9.51
C TYR A 229 8.87 32.49 -8.73
N GLY A 230 9.99 32.10 -9.33
CA GLY A 230 11.31 32.00 -8.69
C GLY A 230 11.99 30.66 -8.97
N VAL A 231 13.22 30.52 -8.48
CA VAL A 231 14.01 29.30 -8.65
C VAL A 231 13.79 28.36 -7.47
N PHE A 232 13.54 27.09 -7.75
CA PHE A 232 13.46 26.02 -6.76
C PHE A 232 14.52 24.95 -7.04
N THR A 233 14.85 24.13 -6.04
CA THR A 233 15.43 22.81 -6.29
C THR A 233 14.27 21.84 -6.52
N ILE A 234 14.22 21.17 -7.66
CA ILE A 234 13.30 20.06 -7.89
C ILE A 234 13.99 18.74 -7.55
N VAL A 235 13.29 17.84 -6.87
CA VAL A 235 13.74 16.48 -6.56
C VAL A 235 12.68 15.50 -7.04
N ALA A 236 13.08 14.53 -7.86
CA ALA A 236 12.20 13.45 -8.30
C ALA A 236 12.27 12.27 -7.31
N TYR A 237 11.12 11.70 -6.99
CA TYR A 237 10.97 10.54 -6.11
C TYR A 237 10.20 9.44 -6.84
N LYS A 238 10.53 8.18 -6.56
CA LYS A 238 9.74 7.02 -7.02
C LYS A 238 9.09 6.35 -5.82
N SER A 239 7.76 6.24 -5.84
CA SER A 239 7.04 5.36 -4.93
C SER A 239 7.44 3.91 -5.20
N ILE A 240 7.71 3.18 -4.13
CA ILE A 240 8.12 1.79 -4.25
C ILE A 240 6.91 0.87 -4.39
N SER A 241 5.79 1.20 -3.74
CA SER A 241 4.60 0.35 -3.75
C SER A 241 3.89 0.34 -5.11
N ASP A 242 3.76 1.50 -5.75
CA ASP A 242 3.02 1.65 -7.01
C ASP A 242 3.88 2.08 -8.20
N GLY A 243 5.18 2.35 -7.98
CA GLY A 243 6.12 2.72 -9.03
C GLY A 243 5.93 4.14 -9.58
N ARG A 244 4.97 4.92 -9.08
CA ARG A 244 4.70 6.28 -9.57
C ARG A 244 5.84 7.22 -9.21
N GLU A 245 6.07 8.19 -10.08
CA GLU A 245 7.02 9.26 -9.81
C GLU A 245 6.31 10.47 -9.20
N HIS A 246 6.97 11.11 -8.25
CA HIS A 246 6.52 12.31 -7.55
C HIS A 246 7.63 13.35 -7.61
N ALA A 247 7.29 14.61 -7.35
CA ALA A 247 8.28 15.67 -7.30
C ALA A 247 8.17 16.45 -5.98
N ALA A 248 9.30 16.95 -5.50
CA ALA A 248 9.34 17.98 -4.47
C ALA A 248 10.03 19.23 -5.03
N LEU A 249 9.40 20.38 -4.87
CA LEU A 249 10.01 21.70 -5.11
C LEU A 249 10.42 22.27 -3.77
N ILE A 250 11.68 22.63 -3.63
CA ILE A 250 12.28 23.06 -2.37
C ILE A 250 12.87 24.44 -2.57
N LEU A 251 12.56 25.35 -1.65
CA LEU A 251 13.29 26.59 -1.47
C LEU A 251 13.98 26.50 -0.11
N GLU A 252 15.29 26.33 -0.11
CA GLU A 252 16.09 26.28 1.12
C GLU A 252 16.22 27.69 1.70
N SER A 253 16.11 27.81 3.02
CA SER A 253 16.36 29.06 3.71
C SER A 253 17.83 29.45 3.59
N ALA A 254 18.10 30.73 3.31
CA ALA A 254 19.46 31.28 3.37
C ALA A 254 19.97 31.45 4.82
N LYS A 255 19.08 31.38 5.82
CA LYS A 255 19.40 31.47 7.25
C LYS A 255 19.16 30.12 7.92
N ASN A 256 20.14 29.61 8.66
CA ASN A 256 20.05 28.41 9.49
C ASN A 256 19.15 28.59 10.74
N GLU A 257 18.11 29.41 10.66
CA GLU A 257 17.18 29.65 11.76
C GLU A 257 16.04 28.63 11.66
N ARG A 258 16.17 27.52 12.39
CA ARG A 258 15.16 26.45 12.51
C ARG A 258 14.03 26.79 13.50
N GLU A 259 13.85 28.06 13.87
CA GLU A 259 12.88 28.43 14.92
C GLU A 259 11.41 28.33 14.49
N VAL A 260 11.12 28.33 13.18
CA VAL A 260 9.74 28.30 12.65
C VAL A 260 9.51 27.08 11.77
N ALA A 261 8.39 26.39 11.99
CA ALA A 261 7.97 25.25 11.17
C ALA A 261 7.85 25.60 9.68
N THR A 262 8.23 24.65 8.83
CA THR A 262 8.38 24.87 7.38
C THR A 262 7.02 25.04 6.71
N LEU A 263 6.85 26.06 5.87
CA LEU A 263 5.65 26.19 5.05
C LEU A 263 5.65 25.13 3.96
N VAL A 264 4.64 24.26 3.99
CA VAL A 264 4.55 23.11 3.09
C VAL A 264 3.22 23.09 2.35
N ARG A 265 3.28 22.80 1.05
CA ARG A 265 2.12 22.43 0.24
C ARG A 265 2.24 20.99 -0.24
N VAL A 266 1.34 20.11 0.19
CA VAL A 266 1.15 18.81 -0.46
C VAL A 266 0.07 18.96 -1.53
N HIS A 267 0.46 18.95 -2.80
CA HIS A 267 -0.39 19.14 -3.97
C HIS A 267 -0.67 17.80 -4.66
N SER A 268 -1.94 17.45 -4.83
CA SER A 268 -2.34 16.33 -5.69
C SER A 268 -2.35 16.83 -7.13
N GLY A 269 -1.47 16.27 -7.97
CA GLY A 269 -1.32 16.68 -9.36
C GLY A 269 -2.61 16.57 -10.16
N CYS A 270 -2.81 17.56 -11.03
CA CYS A 270 -4.01 17.73 -11.83
C CYS A 270 -3.64 18.29 -13.20
N ILE A 271 -3.39 17.45 -14.19
CA ILE A 271 -3.03 17.83 -15.56
C ILE A 271 -4.01 18.86 -16.11
N THR A 272 -5.31 18.61 -15.96
CA THR A 272 -6.34 19.52 -16.50
C THR A 272 -6.26 20.92 -15.88
N GLY A 273 -5.96 21.04 -14.58
CA GLY A 273 -5.90 22.34 -13.90
C GLY A 273 -4.52 22.99 -13.93
N ASP A 274 -3.48 22.20 -13.68
CA ASP A 274 -2.10 22.65 -13.50
C ASP A 274 -1.39 22.91 -14.84
N MET A 275 -1.68 22.11 -15.88
CA MET A 275 -1.03 22.19 -17.19
C MET A 275 -1.94 22.74 -18.29
N LEU A 276 -3.23 22.38 -18.28
CA LEU A 276 -4.20 22.79 -19.31
C LEU A 276 -5.11 23.95 -18.87
N PHE A 277 -4.86 24.52 -17.69
CA PHE A 277 -5.51 25.74 -17.19
C PHE A 277 -7.05 25.67 -17.11
N SER A 278 -7.60 24.47 -16.87
CA SER A 278 -9.04 24.26 -16.77
C SER A 278 -9.68 25.10 -15.67
N LEU A 279 -10.76 25.80 -16.02
CA LEU A 279 -11.56 26.59 -15.09
C LEU A 279 -12.49 25.74 -14.21
N ARG A 280 -12.67 24.44 -14.49
CA ARG A 280 -13.55 23.52 -13.73
C ARG A 280 -13.04 23.21 -12.32
N CYS A 281 -11.78 23.51 -12.03
CA CYS A 281 -11.19 23.29 -10.71
C CYS A 281 -10.30 24.48 -10.32
N ASP A 282 -9.82 24.47 -9.08
CA ASP A 282 -8.94 25.51 -8.52
C ASP A 282 -7.49 25.03 -8.36
N CYS A 283 -7.12 23.86 -8.92
CA CYS A 283 -5.82 23.24 -8.72
C CYS A 283 -4.64 24.10 -9.22
N GLY A 284 -4.68 24.53 -10.49
CA GLY A 284 -3.60 25.33 -11.08
C GLY A 284 -3.36 26.65 -10.34
N PRO A 285 -4.39 27.46 -10.08
CA PRO A 285 -4.28 28.65 -9.25
C PRO A 285 -3.75 28.39 -7.83
N GLN A 286 -4.17 27.30 -7.17
CA GLN A 286 -3.62 26.91 -5.87
C GLN A 286 -2.13 26.57 -5.93
N LEU A 287 -1.68 25.86 -6.96
CA LEU A 287 -0.26 25.53 -7.15
C LEU A 287 0.58 26.79 -7.36
N ALA A 288 0.10 27.70 -8.22
CA ALA A 288 0.72 29.00 -8.46
C ALA A 288 0.85 29.83 -7.18
N GLU A 289 -0.23 29.93 -6.42
CA GLU A 289 -0.24 30.69 -5.16
C GLU A 289 0.69 30.07 -4.10
N SER A 290 0.77 28.74 -4.04
CA SER A 290 1.70 28.05 -3.15
C SER A 290 3.16 28.39 -3.48
N MET A 291 3.53 28.41 -4.78
CA MET A 291 4.88 28.82 -5.20
C MET A 291 5.18 30.28 -4.83
N ARG A 292 4.23 31.20 -5.02
CA ARG A 292 4.39 32.61 -4.64
C ARG A 292 4.61 32.78 -3.14
N ARG A 293 3.79 32.12 -2.31
CA ARG A 293 3.88 32.23 -0.84
C ARG A 293 5.21 31.68 -0.32
N ILE A 294 5.64 30.53 -0.82
CA ILE A 294 6.93 29.95 -0.42
C ILE A 294 8.10 30.86 -0.82
N GLN A 295 8.06 31.45 -2.02
CA GLN A 295 9.08 32.41 -2.46
C GLN A 295 9.08 33.68 -1.60
N LYS A 296 7.89 34.18 -1.22
CA LYS A 296 7.76 35.31 -0.29
C LYS A 296 8.35 35.00 1.09
N GLU A 297 8.13 33.79 1.60
CA GLU A 297 8.72 33.33 2.86
C GLU A 297 10.22 32.99 2.76
N LYS A 298 10.76 32.90 1.54
CA LYS A 298 12.16 32.55 1.24
C LYS A 298 12.58 31.17 1.75
N ALA A 299 11.64 30.34 2.18
CA ALA A 299 11.84 28.97 2.63
C ALA A 299 10.53 28.19 2.50
N GLY A 300 10.60 26.91 2.13
CA GLY A 300 9.43 26.04 2.10
C GLY A 300 9.52 24.92 1.08
N ALA A 301 8.49 24.08 1.04
CA ALA A 301 8.43 22.94 0.12
C ALA A 301 7.04 22.74 -0.49
N ILE A 302 7.02 22.31 -1.76
CA ILE A 302 5.83 21.78 -2.43
C ILE A 302 6.08 20.33 -2.78
N VAL A 303 5.28 19.42 -2.23
CA VAL A 303 5.27 18.02 -2.65
C VAL A 303 4.16 17.85 -3.69
N TYR A 304 4.54 17.54 -4.92
CA TYR A 304 3.63 17.26 -6.04
C TYR A 304 3.46 15.75 -6.21
N LEU A 305 2.31 15.23 -5.78
CA LEU A 305 1.97 13.81 -5.88
C LEU A 305 1.27 13.50 -7.20
N SER A 306 1.70 12.45 -7.89
CA SER A 306 1.07 11.96 -9.12
C SER A 306 -0.23 11.21 -8.83
N GLN A 307 -1.27 11.95 -8.46
CA GLN A 307 -2.56 11.42 -8.00
C GLN A 307 -3.75 12.07 -8.74
N GLU A 308 -3.70 11.98 -10.06
CA GLU A 308 -4.73 12.55 -10.95
C GLU A 308 -6.14 12.01 -10.62
N GLY A 309 -7.14 12.89 -10.74
CA GLY A 309 -8.54 12.51 -10.61
C GLY A 309 -8.97 12.06 -9.21
N ARG A 310 -8.22 12.41 -8.15
CA ARG A 310 -8.37 11.82 -6.79
C ARG A 310 -7.92 10.36 -6.73
N GLY A 311 -6.90 10.02 -7.52
CA GLY A 311 -6.27 8.69 -7.52
C GLY A 311 -6.84 7.70 -8.53
N ILE A 312 -7.86 8.07 -9.31
CA ILE A 312 -8.47 7.21 -10.33
C ILE A 312 -7.82 7.36 -11.72
N GLY A 313 -6.87 8.29 -11.88
CA GLY A 313 -6.16 8.55 -13.14
C GLY A 313 -6.91 9.48 -14.10
N LEU A 314 -6.20 9.94 -15.14
CA LEU A 314 -6.71 10.93 -16.10
C LEU A 314 -7.93 10.41 -16.88
N GLY A 315 -7.84 9.20 -17.43
CA GLY A 315 -8.93 8.64 -18.24
C GLY A 315 -10.26 8.55 -17.48
N ASN A 316 -10.23 8.05 -16.24
CA ASN A 316 -11.44 7.95 -15.41
C ASN A 316 -11.91 9.31 -14.91
N LYS A 317 -11.01 10.28 -14.69
CA LYS A 317 -11.40 11.66 -14.42
C LYS A 317 -12.19 12.27 -15.58
N ILE A 318 -11.76 12.06 -16.81
CA ILE A 318 -12.50 12.57 -17.99
C ILE A 318 -13.85 11.88 -18.13
N LYS A 319 -13.95 10.57 -17.84
CA LYS A 319 -15.26 9.88 -17.74
C LYS A 319 -16.14 10.52 -16.67
N ALA A 320 -15.58 10.85 -15.50
CA ALA A 320 -16.33 11.51 -14.43
C ALA A 320 -16.79 12.92 -14.84
N TYR A 321 -15.99 13.66 -15.62
CA TYR A 321 -16.41 14.93 -16.20
C TYR A 321 -17.57 14.77 -17.18
N ALA A 322 -17.56 13.74 -18.03
CA ALA A 322 -18.66 13.47 -18.94
C ALA A 322 -19.97 13.14 -18.21
N LEU A 323 -19.90 12.52 -17.03
CA LEU A 323 -21.06 12.33 -16.16
C LEU A 323 -21.50 13.64 -15.48
N GLN A 324 -20.55 14.49 -15.08
CA GLN A 324 -20.86 15.81 -14.51
C GLN A 324 -21.54 16.73 -15.52
N ASP A 325 -21.15 16.64 -16.79
CA ASP A 325 -21.80 17.37 -17.89
C ASP A 325 -23.27 16.92 -18.09
N ARG A 326 -23.66 15.78 -17.51
CA ARG A 326 -25.03 15.26 -17.48
C ARG A 326 -25.73 15.50 -16.13
N GLY A 327 -25.16 16.32 -15.26
CA GLY A 327 -25.78 16.76 -14.00
C GLY A 327 -25.33 16.01 -12.74
N HIS A 328 -24.47 15.00 -12.84
CA HIS A 328 -23.88 14.38 -11.64
C HIS A 328 -22.92 15.35 -10.95
N ASP A 329 -22.78 15.25 -9.64
CA ASP A 329 -21.64 15.90 -8.97
C ASP A 329 -20.38 15.02 -8.98
N THR A 330 -19.27 15.55 -8.43
CA THR A 330 -17.99 14.82 -8.40
C THR A 330 -18.05 13.49 -7.63
N VAL A 331 -18.83 13.42 -6.55
CA VAL A 331 -18.95 12.22 -5.72
C VAL A 331 -19.80 11.17 -6.43
N GLU A 332 -20.94 11.59 -6.97
CA GLU A 332 -21.86 10.75 -7.72
C GLU A 332 -21.21 10.17 -8.98
N ALA A 333 -20.48 11.00 -9.73
CA ALA A 333 -19.76 10.55 -10.93
C ALA A 333 -18.70 9.48 -10.60
N ASN A 334 -17.97 9.62 -9.49
CA ASN A 334 -16.99 8.61 -9.09
C ASN A 334 -17.67 7.30 -8.67
N HIS A 335 -18.76 7.37 -7.91
CA HIS A 335 -19.52 6.18 -7.52
C HIS A 335 -20.15 5.46 -8.72
N ALA A 336 -20.70 6.21 -9.68
CA ALA A 336 -21.24 5.65 -10.92
C ALA A 336 -20.18 4.91 -11.75
N LEU A 337 -18.91 5.29 -11.64
CA LEU A 337 -17.78 4.62 -12.27
C LEU A 337 -17.19 3.48 -11.43
N GLY A 338 -17.77 3.15 -10.28
CA GLY A 338 -17.30 2.09 -9.38
C GLY A 338 -16.12 2.48 -8.48
N PHE A 339 -15.78 3.77 -8.40
CA PHE A 339 -14.68 4.26 -7.56
C PHE A 339 -15.17 4.82 -6.22
N ARG A 340 -14.25 4.92 -5.25
CA ARG A 340 -14.46 5.71 -4.03
C ARG A 340 -14.53 7.19 -4.39
N ALA A 341 -15.21 7.97 -3.55
CA ALA A 341 -15.25 9.42 -3.69
C ALA A 341 -13.84 10.05 -3.67
N ASP A 342 -12.92 9.47 -2.89
CA ASP A 342 -11.51 9.83 -2.83
C ASP A 342 -10.65 8.59 -2.59
N SER A 343 -9.71 8.32 -3.49
CA SER A 343 -8.79 7.17 -3.42
C SER A 343 -7.35 7.58 -3.12
N ARG A 344 -7.13 8.85 -2.73
CA ARG A 344 -5.79 9.37 -2.45
C ARG A 344 -5.25 8.87 -1.12
N THR A 345 -3.93 8.73 -1.07
CA THR A 345 -3.15 8.48 0.15
C THR A 345 -2.06 9.56 0.26
N TYR A 346 -1.69 9.96 1.47
CA TYR A 346 -0.61 10.95 1.67
C TYR A 346 0.67 10.37 2.27
N GLU A 347 0.79 9.04 2.32
CA GLU A 347 1.96 8.30 2.80
C GLU A 347 3.24 8.69 2.05
N ALA A 348 3.20 8.70 0.71
CA ALA A 348 4.32 9.12 -0.11
C ALA A 348 4.74 10.57 0.19
N ALA A 349 3.79 11.47 0.47
CA ALA A 349 4.14 12.84 0.86
C ALA A 349 4.81 12.90 2.22
N ALA A 350 4.35 12.14 3.20
CA ALA A 350 4.98 12.08 4.52
C ALA A 350 6.43 11.59 4.42
N HIS A 351 6.68 10.52 3.67
CA HIS A 351 8.04 10.00 3.48
C HIS A 351 8.93 10.89 2.61
N ILE A 352 8.37 11.62 1.63
CA ILE A 352 9.12 12.68 0.93
C ILE A 352 9.54 13.77 1.92
N LEU A 353 8.62 14.25 2.76
CA LEU A 353 8.94 15.29 3.76
C LEU A 353 9.99 14.79 4.76
N GLU A 354 9.91 13.54 5.21
CA GLU A 354 10.93 12.95 6.07
C GLU A 354 12.30 12.86 5.41
N ASP A 355 12.39 12.45 4.14
CA ASP A 355 13.65 12.44 3.37
C ASP A 355 14.23 13.85 3.18
N LEU A 356 13.37 14.88 3.14
CA LEU A 356 13.79 16.28 3.13
C LEU A 356 14.17 16.81 4.53
N GLY A 357 14.04 16.01 5.58
CA GLY A 357 14.29 16.41 6.96
C GLY A 357 13.21 17.33 7.54
N ILE A 358 12.02 17.36 6.95
CA ILE A 358 10.89 18.21 7.34
C ILE A 358 9.90 17.36 8.14
N ARG A 359 9.83 17.56 9.46
CA ARG A 359 8.87 16.90 10.36
C ARG A 359 7.78 17.82 10.89
N GLU A 360 8.08 19.11 11.02
CA GLU A 360 7.15 20.10 11.53
C GLU A 360 6.75 21.07 10.41
N VAL A 361 5.44 21.17 10.16
CA VAL A 361 4.92 21.92 9.00
C VAL A 361 3.83 22.92 9.38
N ARG A 362 3.88 24.06 8.69
CA ARG A 362 2.72 24.93 8.48
C ARG A 362 2.11 24.53 7.13
N LEU A 363 0.98 23.84 7.16
CA LEU A 363 0.42 23.16 5.99
C LEU A 363 -0.56 24.04 5.23
N LEU A 364 -0.24 24.35 3.96
CA LEU A 364 -1.11 25.04 3.00
C LEU A 364 -2.25 24.12 2.52
N THR A 365 -3.35 24.08 3.27
CA THR A 365 -4.49 23.19 2.98
C THR A 365 -5.84 23.70 3.50
N ASN A 366 -6.90 23.26 2.81
CA ASN A 366 -8.29 23.34 3.28
C ASN A 366 -8.92 21.95 3.46
N ASN A 367 -8.15 20.88 3.24
CA ASN A 367 -8.61 19.51 3.34
C ASN A 367 -8.21 18.90 4.70
N PRO A 368 -9.16 18.68 5.63
CA PRO A 368 -8.86 18.12 6.94
C PRO A 368 -8.38 16.67 6.90
N GLU A 369 -8.78 15.90 5.88
CA GLU A 369 -8.34 14.51 5.72
C GLU A 369 -6.83 14.43 5.42
N LYS A 370 -6.31 15.41 4.69
CA LYS A 370 -4.88 15.53 4.44
C LYS A 370 -4.10 15.81 5.72
N GLU A 371 -4.63 16.66 6.61
CA GLU A 371 -4.04 16.94 7.92
C GLU A 371 -3.96 15.64 8.76
N LYS A 372 -5.08 14.91 8.84
CA LYS A 372 -5.16 13.64 9.59
C LYS A 372 -4.19 12.58 9.07
N GLN A 373 -4.14 12.36 7.76
CA GLN A 373 -3.26 11.33 7.18
C GLN A 373 -1.78 11.67 7.38
N LEU A 374 -1.36 12.93 7.14
CA LEU A 374 0.02 13.33 7.37
C LEU A 374 0.43 13.18 8.84
N ALA A 375 -0.44 13.55 9.78
CA ALA A 375 -0.21 13.34 11.21
C ALA A 375 -0.11 11.84 11.58
N ALA A 376 -0.93 10.99 10.98
CA ALA A 376 -0.86 9.54 11.18
C ALA A 376 0.47 8.93 10.69
N PHE A 377 1.12 9.57 9.72
CA PHE A 377 2.46 9.20 9.23
C PHE A 377 3.60 9.98 9.91
N GLY A 378 3.33 10.61 11.07
CA GLY A 378 4.37 11.22 11.91
C GLY A 378 4.78 12.65 11.54
N ILE A 379 4.06 13.32 10.64
CA ILE A 379 4.28 14.74 10.34
C ILE A 379 3.50 15.60 11.33
N GLU A 380 4.20 16.46 12.06
CA GLU A 380 3.59 17.38 13.01
C GLU A 380 3.04 18.63 12.30
N ILE A 381 1.72 18.79 12.32
CA ILE A 381 1.04 19.96 11.77
C ILE A 381 0.99 21.06 12.85
N ARG A 382 1.94 22.00 12.82
CA ARG A 382 2.00 23.13 13.77
C ARG A 382 0.94 24.19 13.48
N GLU A 383 0.63 24.38 12.21
CA GLU A 383 -0.38 25.33 11.75
C GLU A 383 -1.04 24.84 10.48
N ARG A 384 -2.35 25.05 10.35
CA ARG A 384 -3.06 24.93 9.06
C ARG A 384 -3.21 26.33 8.46
N VAL A 385 -2.53 26.58 7.35
CA VAL A 385 -2.57 27.85 6.61
C VAL A 385 -3.60 27.73 5.48
N PRO A 386 -4.68 28.53 5.46
CA PRO A 386 -5.69 28.48 4.39
C PRO A 386 -5.10 28.81 3.01
N LEU A 387 -5.53 28.06 2.00
CA LEU A 387 -5.17 28.30 0.60
C LEU A 387 -6.43 28.38 -0.25
N GLU A 388 -7.08 29.52 -0.24
CA GLU A 388 -8.35 29.74 -0.93
C GLU A 388 -8.12 30.58 -2.20
N ILE A 389 -8.81 30.19 -3.27
CA ILE A 389 -8.81 30.90 -4.55
C ILE A 389 -10.24 31.35 -4.79
N ALA A 390 -10.42 32.60 -5.22
CA ALA A 390 -11.74 33.11 -5.55
C ALA A 390 -12.41 32.22 -6.61
N PRO A 391 -13.69 31.81 -6.40
CA PRO A 391 -14.43 31.06 -7.40
C PRO A 391 -14.52 31.82 -8.72
N ASN A 392 -14.58 31.07 -9.81
CA ASN A 392 -14.97 31.60 -11.11
C ASN A 392 -16.38 31.09 -11.45
N GLY A 393 -16.98 31.60 -12.54
CA GLY A 393 -18.33 31.21 -12.95
C GLY A 393 -18.52 29.73 -13.30
N VAL A 394 -17.43 28.95 -13.44
CA VAL A 394 -17.44 27.53 -13.83
C VAL A 394 -17.26 26.59 -12.63
N ASN A 395 -16.45 26.95 -11.63
CA ASN A 395 -16.10 26.03 -10.53
C ASN A 395 -16.88 26.23 -9.22
N ASP A 396 -17.85 27.14 -9.17
CA ASP A 396 -18.67 27.38 -7.97
C ASP A 396 -19.31 26.10 -7.43
N GLY A 397 -19.98 25.32 -8.30
CA GLY A 397 -20.59 24.05 -7.91
C GLY A 397 -19.57 23.04 -7.37
N TYR A 398 -18.39 22.94 -8.01
CA TYR A 398 -17.31 22.07 -7.56
C TYR A 398 -16.78 22.43 -6.16
N LEU A 399 -16.60 23.72 -5.89
CA LEU A 399 -16.14 24.21 -4.59
C LEU A 399 -17.20 24.02 -3.50
N LYS A 400 -18.49 24.22 -3.82
CA LYS A 400 -19.62 23.90 -2.92
C LYS A 400 -19.66 22.40 -2.58
N THR A 401 -19.48 21.51 -3.56
CA THR A 401 -19.39 20.06 -3.31
C THR A 401 -18.21 19.70 -2.41
N LYS A 402 -17.03 20.31 -2.62
CA LYS A 402 -15.86 20.14 -1.73
C LYS A 402 -16.18 20.50 -0.28
N LYS A 403 -16.84 21.64 -0.06
CA LYS A 403 -17.22 22.09 1.28
C LYS A 403 -18.27 21.16 1.91
N ARG A 404 -19.37 20.91 1.20
CA ARG A 404 -20.54 20.19 1.74
C ARG A 404 -20.35 18.67 1.85
N LYS A 405 -19.85 18.02 0.81
CA LYS A 405 -19.77 16.55 0.74
C LYS A 405 -18.39 16.00 1.14
N LEU A 406 -17.33 16.80 1.07
CA LEU A 406 -15.96 16.35 1.35
C LEU A 406 -15.33 17.03 2.57
N GLY A 407 -16.09 17.89 3.28
CA GLY A 407 -15.66 18.50 4.54
C GLY A 407 -14.55 19.54 4.42
N HIS A 408 -14.30 20.09 3.23
CA HIS A 408 -13.28 21.13 3.07
C HIS A 408 -13.67 22.41 3.82
N ARG A 409 -12.69 23.02 4.51
CA ARG A 409 -12.85 24.28 5.26
C ARG A 409 -12.62 25.48 4.33
N LEU A 410 -13.66 25.87 3.58
CA LEU A 410 -13.64 27.00 2.65
C LEU A 410 -14.56 28.12 3.14
N THR A 411 -14.09 29.37 3.10
CA THR A 411 -14.85 30.57 3.42
C THR A 411 -15.35 31.30 2.17
N VAL A 412 -14.69 31.11 1.03
CA VAL A 412 -15.02 31.76 -0.26
C VAL A 412 -16.25 31.21 -1.00
N VAL A 413 -16.92 30.16 -0.50
CA VAL A 413 -18.10 29.51 -1.13
C VAL A 413 -19.17 29.03 -0.17
#